data_AF-A0A960GIE6-F1
#
_entry.id   AF-A0A960GIE6-F1
#
_cell.length_a   1.000
_cell.length_b   1.000
_cell.length_c   1.000
_cell.angle_alpha   90.00
_cell.angle_beta   90.00
_cell.angle_gamma   90.00
#
_symmetry.space_group_name_H-M   'P 1'
#
loop_
_entity.id
_entity.type
_entity.pdbx_description
1 polymer ?
#
loop_
_entity_poly.entity_id
_entity_poly.type
_entity_poly.pdbx_seq_one_letter_code
_entity_poly.pdbx_strand_id
1 'polypeptide(L)'
;SWRDGQRIDLSEDMAALTLDVIGRTIFGLDLRAEASDVATALDTVLSGFARGVGPWASPLSRIPTPQRRREIAAIQNLDLIVDEMITGRAESLANGFEGTDVLTLMLAAVDESGRPAFTADEVRDEAMTLVLAGHETTALALTWAWNLLSHNPAQRSWLEEELDALPPGPVTASSLASLPRTYA
;
A
#
# COMPACT_ATOMS: atom_id res chain seq x y z
N SER A 1 -12.54 0.00 -17.52
CA SER A 1 -13.95 0.43 -17.35
C SER A 1 -14.81 -0.79 -17.10
N TRP A 2 -15.70 -0.74 -16.10
CA TRP A 2 -16.63 -1.84 -15.82
C TRP A 2 -17.83 -1.83 -16.76
N ARG A 3 -18.46 -3.00 -16.96
CA ARG A 3 -19.68 -3.19 -17.75
C ARG A 3 -20.82 -3.67 -16.85
N ASP A 4 -22.05 -3.31 -17.20
CA ASP A 4 -23.23 -3.82 -16.50
C ASP A 4 -23.27 -5.36 -16.54
N GLY A 5 -23.61 -5.97 -15.41
CA GLY A 5 -23.60 -7.43 -15.22
C GLY A 5 -22.22 -8.10 -15.18
N GLN A 6 -21.12 -7.34 -15.24
CA GLN A 6 -19.76 -7.89 -15.13
C GLN A 6 -19.55 -8.51 -13.75
N ARG A 7 -18.96 -9.71 -13.72
CA ARG A 7 -18.43 -10.32 -12.50
C ARG A 7 -16.97 -9.92 -12.34
N ILE A 8 -16.61 -9.48 -11.15
CA ILE A 8 -15.25 -9.07 -10.77
C ILE A 8 -14.81 -9.88 -9.56
N ASP A 9 -13.50 -10.05 -9.40
CA ASP A 9 -12.92 -10.55 -8.17
C ASP A 9 -12.67 -9.36 -7.24
N LEU A 10 -13.49 -9.24 -6.18
CA LEU A 10 -13.36 -8.13 -5.24
C LEU A 10 -12.03 -8.15 -4.48
N SER A 11 -11.44 -9.32 -4.25
CA SER A 11 -10.17 -9.41 -3.53
C SER A 11 -9.02 -8.85 -4.36
N GLU A 12 -8.99 -9.17 -5.65
CA GLU A 12 -8.02 -8.65 -6.60
C GLU A 12 -8.19 -7.12 -6.79
N ASP A 13 -9.43 -6.65 -6.96
CA ASP A 13 -9.71 -5.22 -7.15
C ASP A 13 -9.37 -4.40 -5.88
N MET A 14 -9.63 -4.92 -4.67
CA MET A 14 -9.27 -4.22 -3.43
C MET A 14 -7.77 -4.22 -3.16
N ALA A 15 -7.04 -5.29 -3.53
CA ALA A 15 -5.59 -5.31 -3.50
C ALA A 15 -5.00 -4.25 -4.45
N ALA A 16 -5.46 -4.23 -5.70
CA ALA A 16 -5.01 -3.22 -6.68
C ALA A 16 -5.33 -1.78 -6.22
N LEU A 17 -6.53 -1.53 -5.67
CA LEU A 17 -6.91 -0.22 -5.15
C LEU A 17 -6.02 0.23 -4.00
N THR A 18 -5.79 -0.63 -3.02
CA THR A 18 -5.01 -0.27 -1.83
C THR A 18 -3.54 -0.07 -2.16
N LEU A 19 -3.00 -0.84 -3.10
CA LEU A 19 -1.66 -0.63 -3.62
C LEU A 19 -1.52 0.71 -4.38
N ASP A 20 -2.52 1.09 -5.19
CA ASP A 20 -2.56 2.41 -5.85
C ASP A 20 -2.62 3.55 -4.81
N VAL A 21 -3.44 3.41 -3.77
CA VAL A 21 -3.51 4.39 -2.66
C VAL A 21 -2.15 4.53 -1.97
N ILE A 22 -1.49 3.42 -1.66
CA ILE A 22 -0.16 3.40 -1.05
C ILE A 22 0.89 4.02 -1.97
N GLY A 23 0.88 3.65 -3.25
CA GLY A 23 1.71 4.24 -4.31
C GLY A 23 1.65 5.77 -4.30
N ARG A 24 0.43 6.31 -4.29
CA ARG A 24 0.20 7.75 -4.33
C ARG A 24 0.54 8.44 -3.02
N THR A 25 0.24 7.82 -1.88
CA THR A 25 0.38 8.47 -0.56
C THR A 25 1.79 8.36 0.02
N ILE A 26 2.48 7.24 -0.21
CA ILE A 26 3.84 7.02 0.29
C ILE A 26 4.87 7.52 -0.71
N PHE A 27 4.68 7.24 -2.00
CA PHE A 27 5.69 7.50 -3.02
C PHE A 27 5.32 8.65 -3.96
N GLY A 28 4.08 9.16 -3.92
CA GLY A 28 3.61 10.15 -4.89
C GLY A 28 3.54 9.62 -6.33
N LEU A 29 3.46 8.29 -6.50
CA LEU A 29 3.48 7.63 -7.81
C LEU A 29 2.16 6.93 -8.11
N ASP A 30 1.84 6.82 -9.40
CA ASP A 30 0.71 6.03 -9.88
C ASP A 30 1.20 4.60 -10.18
N LEU A 31 0.97 3.68 -9.23
CA LEU A 31 1.41 2.28 -9.36
C LEU A 31 0.40 1.40 -10.09
N ARG A 32 -0.62 1.96 -10.75
CA ARG A 32 -1.68 1.16 -11.38
C ARG A 32 -1.16 0.23 -12.47
N ALA A 33 -0.11 0.61 -13.20
CA ALA A 33 0.45 -0.21 -14.27
C ALA A 33 1.25 -1.39 -13.72
N GLU A 34 1.91 -1.20 -12.57
CA GLU A 34 2.78 -2.17 -11.90
C GLU A 34 2.06 -2.92 -10.76
N ALA A 35 0.80 -2.59 -10.49
CA ALA A 35 0.06 -3.07 -9.31
C ALA A 35 0.03 -4.59 -9.20
N SER A 36 -0.15 -5.30 -10.32
CA SER A 36 -0.21 -6.76 -10.34
C SER A 36 1.16 -7.40 -10.00
N ASP A 37 2.24 -6.86 -10.55
CA ASP A 37 3.60 -7.37 -10.33
C ASP A 37 4.06 -7.09 -8.89
N VAL A 38 3.79 -5.88 -8.40
CA VAL A 38 4.10 -5.47 -7.03
C VAL A 38 3.25 -6.24 -6.02
N ALA A 39 1.94 -6.41 -6.26
CA ALA A 39 1.08 -7.21 -5.39
C ALA A 39 1.52 -8.67 -5.32
N THR A 40 1.89 -9.28 -6.46
CA THR A 40 2.39 -10.66 -6.52
C THR A 40 3.71 -10.81 -5.76
N ALA A 41 4.61 -9.83 -5.90
CA ALA A 41 5.86 -9.83 -5.16
C ALA A 41 5.62 -9.68 -3.65
N LEU A 42 4.73 -8.77 -3.23
CA LEU A 42 4.34 -8.58 -1.83
C LEU A 42 3.71 -9.84 -1.24
N ASP A 43 2.79 -10.51 -1.94
CA ASP A 43 2.20 -11.78 -1.50
C ASP A 43 3.28 -12.86 -1.29
N THR A 44 4.26 -12.91 -2.19
CA THR A 44 5.38 -13.84 -2.07
C THR A 44 6.21 -13.57 -0.81
N VAL A 45 6.45 -12.29 -0.48
CA VAL A 45 7.17 -11.87 0.73
C VAL A 45 6.38 -12.20 2.00
N LEU A 46 5.10 -11.85 2.05
CA LEU A 46 4.20 -12.11 3.18
C LEU A 46 4.06 -13.61 3.46
N SER A 47 3.87 -14.39 2.41
CA SER A 47 3.85 -15.84 2.46
C SER A 47 5.15 -16.41 3.04
N GLY A 48 6.30 -15.77 2.77
CA GLY A 48 7.57 -16.09 3.40
C GLY A 48 7.56 -15.82 4.91
N PHE A 49 7.10 -14.64 5.34
CA PHE A 49 6.99 -14.31 6.76
C PHE A 49 6.11 -15.30 7.53
N ALA A 50 4.94 -15.67 6.99
CA ALA A 50 4.03 -16.65 7.59
C ALA A 50 4.65 -18.05 7.73
N ARG A 51 5.62 -18.41 6.88
CA ARG A 51 6.42 -19.64 6.96
C ARG A 51 7.58 -19.58 7.96
N GLY A 52 7.69 -18.48 8.71
CA GLY A 52 8.71 -18.31 9.73
C GLY A 52 10.08 -17.97 9.16
N VAL A 53 10.15 -17.11 8.14
CA VAL A 53 11.41 -16.58 7.56
C VAL A 53 11.80 -15.22 8.19
N GLY A 54 11.12 -14.80 9.27
CA GLY A 54 11.43 -13.57 10.01
C GLY A 54 12.65 -13.68 10.95
N PRO A 55 12.92 -12.65 11.79
CA PRO A 55 14.05 -12.65 12.74
C PRO A 55 14.08 -13.84 13.71
N TRP A 56 12.94 -14.49 13.90
CA TRP A 56 12.72 -15.66 14.76
C TRP A 56 12.76 -16.99 14.01
N ALA A 57 13.19 -16.98 12.75
CA ALA A 57 13.26 -18.15 11.91
C ALA A 57 14.24 -19.20 12.45
N SER A 58 13.84 -20.48 12.40
CA SER A 58 14.75 -21.60 12.62
C SER A 58 15.97 -21.50 11.69
N PRO A 59 17.19 -21.90 12.11
CA PRO A 59 18.36 -21.97 11.22
C PRO A 59 18.11 -22.78 9.93
N LEU A 60 17.14 -23.70 9.97
CA LEU A 60 16.69 -24.47 8.80
C LEU A 60 16.05 -23.61 7.71
N SER A 61 15.55 -22.41 8.03
CA SER A 61 15.12 -21.42 7.04
C SER A 61 16.27 -20.99 6.13
N ARG A 62 17.54 -21.20 6.53
CA ARG A 62 18.72 -20.85 5.73
C ARG A 62 19.03 -21.81 4.59
N ILE A 63 18.26 -22.90 4.45
CA ILE A 63 18.45 -23.90 3.38
C ILE A 63 18.00 -23.32 2.03
N PRO A 64 18.82 -23.43 0.96
CA PRO A 64 18.52 -22.86 -0.35
C PRO A 64 17.51 -23.72 -1.13
N THR A 65 16.25 -23.73 -0.68
CA THR A 65 15.15 -24.39 -1.38
C THR A 65 14.70 -23.57 -2.60
N PRO A 66 14.09 -24.19 -3.63
CA PRO A 66 13.54 -23.45 -4.78
C PRO A 66 12.50 -22.40 -4.39
N GLN A 67 11.72 -22.67 -3.33
CA GLN A 67 10.75 -21.71 -2.79
C GLN A 67 11.46 -20.48 -2.20
N ARG A 68 12.49 -20.70 -1.38
CA ARG A 68 13.25 -19.58 -0.78
C ARG A 68 13.99 -18.75 -1.82
N ARG A 69 14.48 -19.36 -2.90
CA ARG A 69 15.06 -18.62 -4.03
C ARG A 69 14.03 -17.71 -4.69
N ARG A 70 12.78 -18.17 -4.85
CA ARG A 70 11.68 -17.34 -5.37
C ARG A 70 11.34 -16.19 -4.42
N GLU A 71 11.31 -16.44 -3.11
CA GLU A 71 11.10 -15.39 -2.10
C GLU A 71 12.20 -14.33 -2.14
N ILE A 72 13.48 -14.74 -2.16
CA ILE A 72 14.62 -13.81 -2.25
C ILE A 72 14.55 -13.00 -3.55
N ALA A 73 14.23 -13.64 -4.68
CA ALA A 73 14.09 -12.95 -5.96
C ALA A 73 12.93 -11.93 -5.95
N ALA A 74 11.82 -12.24 -5.28
CA ALA A 74 10.69 -11.32 -5.14
C ALA A 74 11.06 -10.10 -4.26
N ILE A 75 11.78 -10.32 -3.15
CA ILE A 75 12.32 -9.23 -2.32
C ILE A 75 13.27 -8.35 -3.14
N GLN A 76 14.22 -8.95 -3.85
CA GLN A 76 15.17 -8.21 -4.69
C GLN A 76 14.48 -7.41 -5.79
N ASN A 77 13.39 -7.92 -6.37
CA ASN A 77 12.61 -7.18 -7.35
C ASN A 77 11.91 -5.97 -6.72
N LEU A 78 11.31 -6.15 -5.53
CA LEU A 78 10.71 -5.03 -4.78
C LEU A 78 11.77 -4.00 -4.37
N ASP A 79 12.95 -4.44 -3.93
CA ASP A 79 14.07 -3.57 -3.60
C ASP A 79 14.44 -2.68 -4.78
N LEU A 80 14.57 -3.26 -5.98
CA LEU A 80 14.91 -2.51 -7.20
C LEU A 80 13.83 -1.48 -7.56
N ILE A 81 12.56 -1.86 -7.43
CA ILE A 81 11.42 -0.96 -7.69
C ILE A 81 11.45 0.21 -6.70
N VAL A 82 11.62 -0.06 -5.40
CA VAL A 82 11.70 0.99 -4.37
C VAL A 82 12.93 1.88 -4.57
N ASP A 83 14.07 1.31 -4.97
CA ASP A 83 15.28 2.07 -5.30
C ASP A 83 15.07 3.10 -6.42
N GLU A 84 14.41 2.67 -7.49
CA GLU A 84 14.10 3.52 -8.63
C GLU A 84 13.21 4.68 -8.18
N MET A 85 12.24 4.41 -7.30
CA MET A 85 11.37 5.43 -6.72
C MET A 85 12.12 6.42 -5.83
N ILE A 86 13.00 5.93 -4.95
CA ILE A 86 13.83 6.76 -4.09
C ILE A 86 14.73 7.67 -4.94
N THR A 87 15.38 7.10 -5.95
CA THR A 87 16.29 7.83 -6.85
C THR A 87 15.53 8.91 -7.62
N GLY A 88 14.42 8.55 -8.27
CA GLY A 88 13.60 9.51 -9.04
C GLY A 88 13.04 10.63 -8.16
N ARG A 89 12.68 10.32 -6.91
CA ARG A 89 12.27 11.36 -5.96
C ARG A 89 13.41 12.27 -5.53
N ALA A 90 14.58 11.72 -5.22
CA ALA A 90 15.75 12.53 -4.82
C ALA A 90 16.14 13.51 -5.94
N GLU A 91 16.09 13.07 -7.19
CA GLU A 91 16.29 13.94 -8.36
C GLU A 91 15.21 15.02 -8.49
N SER A 92 13.95 14.66 -8.25
CA SER A 92 12.84 15.63 -8.28
C SER A 92 13.01 16.71 -7.20
N LEU A 93 13.43 16.34 -5.99
CA LEU A 93 13.70 17.27 -4.89
C LEU A 93 14.87 18.21 -5.23
N ALA A 94 15.94 17.67 -5.83
CA ALA A 94 17.06 18.48 -6.30
C ALA A 94 16.64 19.50 -7.38
N ASN A 95 15.58 19.20 -8.14
CA ASN A 95 14.98 20.07 -9.14
C ASN A 95 13.85 20.98 -8.60
N GLY A 96 13.67 21.05 -7.28
CA GLY A 96 12.72 21.97 -6.63
C GLY A 96 11.29 21.44 -6.53
N PHE A 97 11.07 20.13 -6.64
CA PHE A 97 9.77 19.52 -6.32
C PHE A 97 9.46 19.68 -4.83
N GLU A 98 8.27 20.19 -4.51
CA GLU A 98 7.76 20.29 -3.14
C GLU A 98 6.61 19.27 -2.96
N GLY A 99 6.96 18.06 -2.53
CA GLY A 99 6.00 17.00 -2.18
C GLY A 99 5.75 16.90 -0.69
N THR A 100 4.61 16.35 -0.30
CA THR A 100 4.26 16.07 1.11
C THR A 100 4.02 14.59 1.37
N ASP A 101 4.34 13.72 0.41
CA ASP A 101 4.28 12.27 0.60
C ASP A 101 5.42 11.78 1.52
N VAL A 102 5.25 10.59 2.09
CA VAL A 102 6.13 10.06 3.13
C VAL A 102 7.58 9.95 2.65
N LEU A 103 7.82 9.49 1.41
CA LEU A 103 9.17 9.39 0.86
C LEU A 103 9.84 10.78 0.74
N THR A 104 9.09 11.79 0.30
CA THR A 104 9.58 13.18 0.30
C THR A 104 9.96 13.64 1.71
N LEU A 105 9.10 13.38 2.69
CA LEU A 105 9.33 13.76 4.08
C LEU A 105 10.57 13.07 4.67
N MET A 106 10.78 11.78 4.38
CA MET A 106 11.96 11.04 4.85
C MET A 106 13.26 11.56 4.22
N LEU A 107 13.25 11.84 2.90
CA LEU A 107 14.43 12.36 2.19
C LEU A 107 14.79 13.79 2.60
N ALA A 108 13.79 14.61 2.96
CA ALA A 108 13.99 15.98 3.44
C ALA A 108 14.27 16.07 4.94
N ALA A 109 14.06 15.00 5.71
CA ALA A 109 14.25 14.99 7.14
C ALA A 109 15.74 15.14 7.50
N VAL A 110 16.03 15.99 8.50
CA VAL A 110 17.37 16.21 9.02
C VAL A 110 17.43 15.94 10.53
N ASP A 111 18.56 15.43 11.00
CA ASP A 111 18.85 15.23 12.41
C ASP A 111 19.17 16.56 13.13
N GLU A 112 19.36 16.51 14.45
CA GLU A 112 19.72 17.67 15.27
C GLU A 112 21.04 18.34 14.85
N SER A 113 21.88 17.63 14.09
CA SER A 113 23.16 18.12 13.55
C SER A 113 23.03 18.68 12.13
N GLY A 114 21.83 18.69 11.54
CA GLY A 114 21.56 19.15 10.18
C GLY A 114 21.99 18.18 9.07
N ARG A 115 22.22 16.90 9.40
CA ARG A 115 22.52 15.83 8.41
C ARG A 115 21.23 15.10 8.05
N PRO A 116 21.18 14.37 6.90
CA PRO A 116 20.03 13.52 6.59
C PRO A 116 19.68 12.62 7.77
N ALA A 117 18.40 12.60 8.16
CA ALA A 117 17.93 11.81 9.30
C ALA A 117 17.93 10.31 9.02
N PHE A 118 17.84 9.93 7.75
CA PHE A 118 17.82 8.54 7.28
C PHE A 118 18.90 8.32 6.22
N THR A 119 19.51 7.14 6.26
CA THR A 119 20.30 6.59 5.15
C THR A 119 19.38 6.10 4.04
N ALA A 120 19.92 5.92 2.83
CA ALA A 120 19.15 5.37 1.70
C ALA A 120 18.56 3.98 2.01
N ASP A 121 19.32 3.15 2.73
CA ASP A 121 18.88 1.82 3.15
C ASP A 121 17.73 1.90 4.16
N GLU A 122 17.81 2.81 5.15
CA GLU A 122 16.71 3.03 6.10
C GLU A 122 15.45 3.57 5.42
N VAL A 123 15.59 4.50 4.47
CA VAL A 123 14.44 4.99 3.67
C VAL A 123 13.76 3.85 2.92
N ARG A 124 14.54 2.95 2.32
CA ARG A 124 14.02 1.79 1.60
C ARG A 124 13.33 0.80 2.56
N ASP A 125 13.96 0.48 3.67
CA ASP A 125 13.44 -0.50 4.64
C ASP A 125 12.12 -0.01 5.24
N GLU A 126 12.01 1.28 5.58
CA GLU A 126 10.78 1.88 6.07
C GLU A 126 9.71 1.96 4.97
N ALA A 127 10.08 2.32 3.74
CA ALA A 127 9.16 2.31 2.60
C ALA A 127 8.57 0.91 2.36
N MET A 128 9.39 -0.14 2.34
CA MET A 128 8.93 -1.51 2.22
C MET A 128 8.01 -1.91 3.37
N THR A 129 8.38 -1.54 4.60
CA THR A 129 7.59 -1.83 5.80
C THR A 129 6.18 -1.22 5.71
N LEU A 130 6.08 0.03 5.28
CA LEU A 130 4.78 0.71 5.15
C LEU A 130 3.90 0.11 4.04
N VAL A 131 4.49 -0.23 2.90
CA VAL A 131 3.77 -0.92 1.80
C VAL A 131 3.20 -2.25 2.28
N LEU A 132 4.04 -3.05 2.94
CA LEU A 132 3.67 -4.35 3.46
C LEU A 132 2.54 -4.26 4.49
N ALA A 133 2.67 -3.32 5.44
CA ALA A 133 1.71 -3.17 6.53
C ALA A 133 0.34 -2.66 6.05
N GLY A 134 0.32 -1.73 5.09
CA GLY A 134 -0.89 -1.04 4.66
C GLY A 134 -1.69 -1.78 3.60
N HIS A 135 -1.03 -2.54 2.71
CA HIS A 135 -1.67 -3.10 1.51
C HIS A 135 -2.65 -4.23 1.86
N GLU A 136 -2.14 -5.32 2.43
CA GLU A 136 -2.92 -6.54 2.62
C GLU A 136 -4.04 -6.36 3.65
N THR A 137 -3.74 -5.71 4.77
CA THR A 137 -4.71 -5.49 5.87
C THR A 137 -5.91 -4.66 5.41
N THR A 138 -5.65 -3.57 4.67
CA THR A 138 -6.70 -2.70 4.14
C THR A 138 -7.46 -3.38 3.00
N ALA A 139 -6.77 -4.10 2.10
CA ALA A 139 -7.41 -4.83 1.01
C ALA A 139 -8.41 -5.87 1.55
N LEU A 140 -7.98 -6.62 2.56
CA LEU A 140 -8.81 -7.63 3.22
C LEU A 140 -10.00 -6.98 3.94
N ALA A 141 -9.77 -5.89 4.67
CA ALA A 141 -10.84 -5.17 5.35
C ALA A 141 -11.91 -4.66 4.37
N LEU A 142 -11.51 -4.07 3.24
CA LEU A 142 -12.42 -3.60 2.21
C LEU A 142 -13.16 -4.76 1.53
N THR A 143 -12.47 -5.86 1.24
CA THR A 143 -13.08 -7.07 0.67
C THR A 143 -14.19 -7.61 1.58
N TRP A 144 -13.92 -7.70 2.88
CA TRP A 144 -14.92 -8.12 3.87
C TRP A 144 -16.04 -7.10 4.04
N ALA A 145 -15.74 -5.80 4.00
CA ALA A 145 -16.75 -4.75 4.06
C ALA A 145 -17.76 -4.91 2.92
N TRP A 146 -17.29 -5.08 1.68
CA TRP A 146 -18.16 -5.32 0.53
C TRP A 146 -18.97 -6.62 0.67
N ASN A 147 -18.32 -7.70 1.09
CA ASN A 147 -19.00 -8.97 1.32
C ASN A 147 -20.09 -8.86 2.41
N LEU A 148 -19.83 -8.13 3.50
CA LEU A 148 -20.81 -7.94 4.56
C LEU A 148 -21.98 -7.07 4.08
N LEU A 149 -21.70 -5.96 3.39
CA LEU A 149 -22.72 -5.06 2.86
C LEU A 149 -23.61 -5.78 1.81
N SER A 150 -23.06 -6.68 0.99
CA SER A 150 -23.84 -7.41 0.00
C SER A 150 -24.85 -8.39 0.62
N HIS A 151 -24.58 -8.89 1.83
CA HIS A 151 -25.46 -9.82 2.55
C HIS A 151 -26.38 -9.15 3.57
N ASN A 152 -26.21 -7.84 3.81
CA ASN A 152 -26.90 -7.10 4.87
C ASN A 152 -27.55 -5.83 4.31
N PRO A 153 -28.74 -5.93 3.65
CA PRO A 153 -29.37 -4.79 2.98
C PRO A 153 -29.68 -3.61 3.88
N ALA A 154 -30.00 -3.84 5.16
CA ALA A 154 -30.25 -2.77 6.11
C ALA A 154 -28.99 -1.93 6.39
N GLN A 155 -27.84 -2.58 6.57
CA GLN A 155 -26.54 -1.94 6.76
C GLN A 155 -26.07 -1.25 5.50
N ARG A 156 -26.37 -1.82 4.33
CA ARG A 156 -26.12 -1.18 3.03
C ARG A 156 -26.94 0.11 2.87
N SER A 157 -28.25 0.06 3.09
CA SER A 157 -29.12 1.24 3.04
C SER A 157 -28.64 2.32 4.01
N TRP A 158 -28.26 1.90 5.22
CA TRP A 158 -27.72 2.80 6.23
C TRP A 158 -26.45 3.54 5.78
N LEU A 159 -25.53 2.86 5.07
CA LEU A 159 -24.31 3.47 4.52
C LEU A 159 -24.65 4.38 3.32
N GLU A 160 -25.49 3.91 2.40
CA GLU A 160 -25.91 4.66 1.21
C GLU A 160 -26.62 5.96 1.61
N GLU A 161 -27.51 5.92 2.60
CA GLU A 161 -28.16 7.11 3.16
C GLU A 161 -27.16 8.12 3.74
N GLU A 162 -26.02 7.67 4.26
CA GLU A 162 -24.98 8.57 4.75
C GLU A 162 -24.20 9.23 3.61
N LEU A 163 -23.84 8.43 2.61
CA LEU A 163 -23.13 8.92 1.44
C LEU A 163 -24.00 9.88 0.61
N ASP A 164 -25.30 9.60 0.49
CA ASP A 164 -26.27 10.45 -0.21
C ASP A 164 -26.48 11.82 0.45
N ALA A 165 -26.13 11.94 1.74
CA ALA A 165 -26.17 13.22 2.45
C ALA A 165 -24.96 14.12 2.15
N LEU A 166 -23.92 13.60 1.49
CA LEU A 166 -22.77 14.41 1.09
C LEU A 166 -23.15 15.40 -0.03
N PRO A 167 -22.57 16.60 -0.01
CA PRO A 167 -22.75 17.55 -1.11
C PRO A 167 -22.21 16.95 -2.41
N PRO A 168 -22.84 17.24 -3.56
CA PRO A 168 -22.36 16.76 -4.85
C PRO A 168 -20.95 17.30 -5.12
N GLY A 169 -20.05 16.40 -5.53
CA GLY A 169 -18.65 16.73 -5.81
C GLY A 169 -17.70 15.57 -5.49
N PRO A 170 -16.39 15.78 -5.70
CA PRO A 170 -15.39 14.79 -5.32
C PRO A 170 -15.35 14.61 -3.79
N VAL A 171 -15.27 13.35 -3.35
CA VAL A 171 -15.02 13.01 -1.94
C VAL A 171 -13.58 13.37 -1.60
N THR A 172 -13.40 14.07 -0.48
CA THR A 172 -12.09 14.52 0.01
C THR A 172 -11.88 14.09 1.46
N ALA A 173 -10.68 14.25 2.00
CA ALA A 173 -10.41 13.97 3.41
C ALA A 173 -11.35 14.77 4.35
N SER A 174 -11.69 16.02 4.00
CA SER A 174 -12.65 16.83 4.76
C SER A 174 -14.09 16.27 4.75
N SER A 175 -14.44 15.45 3.76
CA SER A 175 -15.77 14.80 3.70
C SER A 175 -15.98 13.80 4.84
N LEU A 176 -14.91 13.26 5.44
CA LEU A 176 -15.02 12.31 6.56
C LEU A 176 -15.74 12.90 7.78
N ALA A 177 -15.58 14.20 8.04
CA ALA A 177 -16.28 14.89 9.12
C ALA A 177 -17.81 14.92 8.92
N SER A 178 -18.27 14.71 7.68
CA SER A 178 -19.68 14.64 7.31
C SER A 178 -20.21 13.20 7.23
N LEU A 179 -19.41 12.21 7.63
CA LEU A 179 -19.79 10.79 7.69
C LEU A 179 -19.74 10.28 9.13
N PRO A 180 -20.52 10.87 10.07
CA PRO A 180 -20.40 10.60 11.50
C PRO A 180 -20.69 9.16 11.90
N ARG A 181 -21.48 8.43 11.12
CA ARG A 181 -21.80 7.03 11.39
C ARG A 181 -20.70 6.08 10.92
N THR A 182 -20.10 6.36 9.77
CA THR A 182 -18.95 5.59 9.25
C THR A 182 -17.64 5.93 9.97
N TYR A 183 -17.49 7.15 10.47
CA TYR A 183 -16.28 7.61 11.15
C TYR A 183 -16.21 7.27 12.65
N ALA A 184 -17.35 7.03 13.30
CA ALA A 184 -17.44 6.71 14.73
C ALA A 184 -16.95 5.29 15.06
#